data_AF-A0A942I6Y7-F1
#
_entry.id   AF-A0A942I6Y7-F1
#
_cell.length_a   1.000
_cell.length_b   1.000
_cell.length_c   1.000
_cell.angle_alpha   90.00
_cell.angle_beta   90.00
_cell.angle_gamma   90.00
#
_symmetry.space_group_name_H-M   'P 1'
#
loop_
_entity.id
_entity.type
_entity.pdbx_description
1 polymer ?
#
loop_
_entity_poly.entity_id
_entity_poly.type
_entity_poly.pdbx_seq_one_letter_code
_entity_poly.pdbx_strand_id
1 'polypeptide(L)' 'MNKTLQMVFTNAGGRPVTISVVDPREDLTETEVTAAMDMLIARNVFVSAQGALVDRVGARVVSRGVSTIFG' A
#
# COMPACT_ATOMS: atom_id res chain seq x y z
N MET A 1 0.99 12.37 14.65
CA MET A 1 1.49 11.02 14.30
C MET A 1 1.22 10.83 12.82
N ASN A 2 2.24 10.59 11.99
CA ASN A 2 1.99 10.33 10.57
C ASN A 2 1.67 8.84 10.40
N LYS A 3 0.46 8.57 9.91
CA LYS A 3 0.03 7.23 9.50
C LYS A 3 0.36 7.07 8.02
N THR A 4 0.62 5.84 7.59
CA THR A 4 0.84 5.52 6.18
C THR A 4 0.13 4.22 5.88
N LEU A 5 -0.79 4.24 4.92
CA LEU A 5 -1.37 3.02 4.37
C LEU A 5 -0.36 2.42 3.39
N GLN A 6 0.06 1.19 3.65
CA GLN A 6 0.88 0.41 2.76
C GLN A 6 0.02 -0.68 2.12
N MET A 7 -0.09 -0.65 0.80
CA MET A 7 -0.75 -1.66 -0.02
C MET A 7 0.31 -2.48 -0.73
N VAL A 8 0.28 -3.80 -0.53
CA VAL A 8 1.25 -4.74 -1.10
C VAL A 8 0.59 -5.51 -2.22
N PHE A 9 1.26 -5.55 -3.36
CA PHE A 9 0.85 -6.22 -4.58
C PHE A 9 1.91 -7.22 -5.01
N THR A 10 1.54 -8.17 -5.86
CA THR A 10 2.48 -8.97 -6.64
C THR A 10 2.51 -8.43 -8.07
N ASN A 11 3.70 -8.28 -8.65
CA ASN A 11 3.84 -7.92 -10.06
C ASN A 11 3.93 -9.16 -10.97
N ALA A 12 3.86 -8.95 -12.28
CA ALA A 12 3.92 -10.02 -13.29
C ALA A 12 5.19 -10.89 -13.19
N GLY A 13 6.28 -10.36 -12.62
CA GLY A 13 7.50 -11.10 -12.32
C GLY A 13 7.51 -11.84 -10.97
N GLY A 14 6.37 -11.92 -10.28
CA GLY A 14 6.22 -12.62 -8.99
C GLY A 14 6.85 -11.90 -7.80
N ARG A 15 7.23 -10.62 -7.93
CA ARG A 15 7.86 -9.85 -6.86
C ARG A 15 6.85 -8.95 -6.14
N PRO A 16 7.02 -8.74 -4.82
CA PRO A 16 6.17 -7.83 -4.07
C PRO A 16 6.47 -6.37 -4.45
N VAL A 17 5.42 -5.58 -4.61
CA VAL A 17 5.47 -4.13 -4.85
C VAL A 17 4.61 -3.45 -3.79
N THR A 18 5.18 -2.48 -3.08
CA THR A 18 4.45 -1.74 -2.04
C THR A 18 4.14 -0.33 -2.54
N ILE A 19 2.87 0.02 -2.57
CA ILE A 19 2.39 1.39 -2.79
C ILE A 19 2.02 1.97 -1.43
N SER A 20 2.50 3.18 -1.15
CA SER A 20 2.27 3.87 0.13
C SER A 20 1.42 5.13 -0.09
N VAL A 21 0.42 5.33 0.77
CA VAL A 21 -0.39 6.54 0.86
C VAL A 21 -0.12 7.18 2.22
N VAL A 22 0.47 8.38 2.20
CA VAL A 22 0.75 9.17 3.39
C VAL A 22 -0.54 9.83 3.87
N ASP A 23 -0.71 9.89 5.19
CA ASP A 23 -1.88 10.45 5.86
C ASP A 23 -3.20 9.92 5.27
N PRO A 24 -3.40 8.58 5.29
CA PRO A 24 -4.63 8.00 4.82
C PRO A 24 -5.81 8.47 5.67
N ARG A 25 -7.01 8.41 5.08
CA ARG A 25 -8.26 8.65 5.80
C ARG A 25 -8.34 7.74 7.04
N GLU A 26 -8.92 8.22 8.13
CA GLU A 26 -8.89 7.49 9.41
C GLU A 26 -9.92 6.36 9.50
N ASP A 27 -11.02 6.46 8.78
CA ASP A 27 -12.16 5.52 8.73
C ASP A 27 -12.06 4.56 7.54
N LEU A 28 -10.84 4.17 7.15
CA LEU A 28 -10.63 3.17 6.12
C LEU A 28 -11.21 1.81 6.53
N THR A 29 -12.06 1.27 5.67
CA THR A 29 -12.57 -0.09 5.79
C THR A 29 -11.81 -1.05 4.87
N GLU A 30 -11.86 -2.34 5.19
CA GLU A 30 -11.27 -3.39 4.35
C GLU A 30 -11.84 -3.36 2.92
N THR A 31 -13.15 -3.17 2.77
CA THR A 31 -13.83 -3.11 1.47
C THR A 31 -13.35 -1.95 0.61
N GLU A 32 -13.14 -0.78 1.19
CA GLU A 32 -12.65 0.39 0.44
C GLU A 32 -11.20 0.21 -0.01
N VAL A 33 -10.35 -0.33 0.87
CA VAL A 33 -8.94 -0.57 0.55
C VAL A 33 -8.82 -1.64 -0.53
N THR A 34 -9.55 -2.75 -0.41
CA THR A 34 -9.55 -3.82 -1.41
C THR A 34 -10.09 -3.34 -2.77
N ALA A 35 -11.19 -2.57 -2.78
CA ALA A 35 -11.70 -1.97 -4.01
C ALA A 35 -10.70 -1.02 -4.67
N ALA A 36 -10.01 -0.18 -3.89
CA ALA A 36 -8.96 0.68 -4.40
C ALA A 36 -7.79 -0.13 -4.99
N MET A 37 -7.36 -1.20 -4.32
CA MET A 37 -6.32 -2.11 -4.83
C MET A 37 -6.74 -2.76 -6.16
N ASP A 38 -7.98 -3.21 -6.28
CA ASP A 38 -8.50 -3.81 -7.52
C ASP A 38 -8.55 -2.79 -8.66
N MET A 39 -8.97 -1.56 -8.37
CA MET A 39 -8.95 -0.47 -9.35
C MET A 39 -7.53 -0.16 -9.83
N LEU A 40 -6.52 -0.23 -8.96
CA LEU A 40 -5.12 0.00 -9.33
C LEU A 40 -4.59 -1.08 -10.28
N ILE A 41 -4.93 -2.35 -10.03
CA ILE A 41 -4.60 -3.48 -10.91
C ILE A 41 -5.33 -3.33 -12.25
N ALA A 42 -6.66 -3.11 -12.21
CA ALA A 42 -7.49 -3.02 -13.40
C ALA A 42 -7.09 -1.86 -14.33
N ARG A 43 -6.71 -0.72 -13.75
CA ARG A 43 -6.21 0.42 -14.54
C ARG A 43 -4.84 0.14 -15.17
N ASN A 44 -4.05 -0.77 -14.60
CA ASN A 44 -2.73 -1.16 -15.08
C ASN A 44 -1.81 0.05 -15.39
N VAL A 45 -1.97 1.14 -14.63
CA VAL A 45 -1.21 2.39 -14.84
C VAL A 45 0.14 2.40 -14.11
N PHE A 46 0.37 1.43 -13.22
CA PHE A 46 1.62 1.30 -12.48
C PHE A 46 2.47 0.20 -13.10
N VAL A 47 3.59 0.60 -13.70
CA VAL A 47 4.62 -0.33 -14.18
C VAL A 47 5.73 -0.41 -13.13
N SER A 48 5.91 -1.60 -12.56
CA SER A 48 7.05 -1.88 -11.70
C SER A 48 8.24 -2.38 -12.52
N ALA A 49 9.42 -2.45 -11.92
CA ALA A 49 10.63 -2.93 -12.58
C ALA A 49 10.51 -4.35 -13.18
N GLN A 50 9.57 -5.18 -12.70
CA GLN A 50 9.29 -6.52 -13.25
C GLN A 50 7.86 -6.65 -13.77
N GLY A 51 7.28 -5.56 -14.28
CA GLY A 51 6.01 -5.55 -15.00
C GLY A 51 4.83 -4.99 -14.21
N ALA A 52 3.63 -5.22 -14.76
CA ALA A 52 2.34 -4.78 -14.22
C ALA A 52 2.04 -5.38 -12.84
N LEU A 53 1.19 -4.71 -12.06
CA LEU A 53 0.57 -5.30 -10.87
C LEU A 53 -0.45 -6.36 -11.31
N VAL A 54 -0.41 -7.56 -10.73
CA VAL A 54 -1.28 -8.68 -11.12
C VAL A 54 -2.17 -9.18 -10.00
N ASP A 55 -1.78 -8.98 -8.74
CA ASP A 55 -2.56 -9.44 -7.59
C ASP A 55 -2.34 -8.58 -6.35
N ARG A 56 -3.29 -8.61 -5.41
CA ARG A 56 -3.21 -7.97 -4.10
C ARG A 56 -2.73 -8.97 -3.05
N VAL A 57 -1.71 -8.61 -2.28
CA VAL A 57 -1.16 -9.44 -1.21
C VAL A 57 -1.76 -9.04 0.14
N GLY A 58 -1.97 -7.75 0.35
CA GLY A 58 -2.59 -7.23 1.57
C GLY A 58 -2.35 -5.75 1.77
N ALA A 59 -2.91 -5.20 2.84
CA ALA A 59 -2.71 -3.80 3.21
C ALA A 59 -2.58 -3.63 4.72
N ARG A 60 -1.85 -2.60 5.14
CA ARG A 60 -1.66 -2.27 6.56
C ARG A 60 -1.45 -0.78 6.76
N VAL A 61 -1.97 -0.24 7.87
CA VAL A 61 -1.65 1.12 8.30
C VAL A 61 -0.47 1.05 9.26
N VAL A 62 0.60 1.77 8.93
CA VAL A 62 1.80 1.88 9.76
C VAL A 62 1.83 3.27 10.38
N SER A 63 2.05 3.35 11.69
CA SER A 63 2.36 4.61 12.38
C SER A 63 3.75 4.52 12.98
N ARG A 64 4.51 5.60 12.88
CA ARG A 64 5.85 5.70 13.50
C ARG A 64 5.81 6.78 14.57
N GLY A 65 6.19 6.40 15.78
CA GLY A 65 6.48 7.33 16.89
C GLY A 65 7.98 7.36 17.12
N VAL A 66 8.57 8.55 17.18
CA VAL A 66 9.96 8.74 17.62
C VAL A 66 9.88 9.29 19.04
N SER A 67 10.50 8.60 20.00
CA SER A 67 10.63 9.06 21.38
C SER A 67 12.10 9.14 21.73
N THR A 68 12.61 10.35 21.92
CA THR A 68 13.97 10.58 22.39
C THR A 68 13.98 10.41 23.90
N ILE A 69 14.64 9.37 24.40
CA ILE A 69 14.70 9.04 25.83
C ILE A 69 15.74 9.90 26.57
N PHE A 70 16.82 10.27 25.88
CA PHE A 70 17.83 11.22 26.34
C PHE A 70 18.58 11.80 25.14
N GLY A 71 19.18 12.97 25.33
CA GLY A 71 20.05 13.68 24.39
C GLY A 71 20.83 14.72 25.15
#